data_AF-A0A838L4U4-F1
#
_entry.id   AF-A0A838L4U4-F1
#
_cell.length_a   1.000
_cell.length_b   1.000
_cell.length_c   1.000
_cell.angle_alpha   90.00
_cell.angle_beta   90.00
_cell.angle_gamma   90.00
#
_symmetry.space_group_name_H-M   'P 1'
#
loop_
_entity.id
_entity.type
_entity.pdbx_description
1 polymer ?
#
loop_
_entity_poly.entity_id
_entity_poly.type
_entity_poly.pdbx_seq_one_letter_code
_entity_poly.pdbx_strand_id
1 'polypeptide(L)'
;MIGVSRLSSIPPAGAQNTPGTQQVKQEARTAIGEIGHRVLAWTSASARTSDSGSTAWASAAGAGSDFAPDAGKLAGRGDIYDLQGMSSAIASRMGGTPAQEGALHRALGDFARAAMVQAAGLSGASPEQQTAGLRDALENALGGDGEDGIDGVTARIEQATATLVGQNGG
;
A
#
# COMPACT_ATOMS: atom_id res chain seq x y z
N MET A 1 -8.98 -62.70 15.82
CA MET A 1 -7.72 -62.14 15.27
C MET A 1 -7.98 -60.71 14.86
N ILE A 2 -7.10 -59.80 15.30
CA ILE A 2 -7.23 -58.34 15.26
C ILE A 2 -7.11 -57.82 13.83
N GLY A 3 -7.96 -56.84 13.49
CA GLY A 3 -8.01 -56.20 12.18
C GLY A 3 -6.90 -55.18 11.95
N VAL A 4 -6.57 -54.98 10.68
CA VAL A 4 -5.85 -53.79 10.21
C VAL A 4 -6.69 -53.21 9.07
N SER A 5 -7.69 -52.42 9.44
CA SER A 5 -8.44 -51.58 8.52
C SER A 5 -7.49 -50.52 7.96
N ARG A 6 -7.53 -50.40 6.64
CA ARG A 6 -6.67 -49.56 5.81
C ARG A 6 -6.70 -48.12 6.31
N LEU A 7 -5.51 -47.54 6.51
CA LEU A 7 -5.30 -46.11 6.74
C LEU A 7 -6.12 -45.33 5.71
N SER A 8 -7.21 -44.71 6.18
CA SER A 8 -7.96 -43.72 5.43
C SER A 8 -6.99 -42.60 5.11
N SER A 9 -6.67 -42.47 3.83
CA SER A 9 -5.88 -41.37 3.29
C SER A 9 -6.55 -40.07 3.72
N ILE A 10 -5.88 -39.34 4.60
CA ILE A 10 -6.26 -37.97 4.95
C ILE A 10 -6.15 -37.19 3.63
N PRO A 11 -7.25 -36.62 3.09
CA PRO A 11 -7.13 -35.75 1.93
C PRO A 11 -6.20 -34.59 2.33
N PRO A 12 -5.22 -34.21 1.49
CA PRO A 12 -4.38 -33.07 1.80
C PRO A 12 -5.29 -31.87 2.06
N ALA A 13 -5.07 -31.20 3.19
CA ALA A 13 -5.69 -29.93 3.51
C ALA A 13 -5.60 -29.05 2.25
N GLY A 14 -6.75 -28.55 1.81
CA GLY A 14 -6.91 -27.95 0.49
C GLY A 14 -5.76 -27.01 0.14
N ALA A 15 -5.27 -27.12 -1.09
CA ALA A 15 -4.35 -26.16 -1.66
C ALA A 15 -4.91 -24.76 -1.39
N GLN A 16 -4.34 -24.06 -0.40
CA GLN A 16 -4.53 -22.64 -0.25
C GLN A 16 -3.90 -22.06 -1.52
N ASN A 17 -4.73 -21.70 -2.49
CA ASN A 17 -4.25 -21.09 -3.72
C ASN A 17 -3.45 -19.86 -3.32
N THR A 18 -2.13 -19.91 -3.47
CA THR A 18 -1.28 -18.75 -3.30
C THR A 18 -1.85 -17.64 -4.19
N PRO A 19 -2.13 -16.44 -3.65
CA PRO A 19 -2.65 -15.34 -4.43
C PRO A 19 -1.78 -15.09 -5.66
N GLY A 20 -2.36 -15.22 -6.84
CA GLY A 20 -1.61 -15.10 -8.10
C GLY A 20 -1.25 -13.65 -8.42
N THR A 21 -0.32 -13.47 -9.35
CA THR A 21 0.27 -12.18 -9.72
C THR A 21 -0.73 -11.05 -9.99
N GLN A 22 -1.90 -11.32 -10.58
CA GLN A 22 -2.93 -10.29 -10.82
C GLN A 22 -3.54 -9.77 -9.52
N GLN A 23 -3.80 -10.66 -8.56
CA GLN A 23 -4.31 -10.27 -7.24
C GLN A 23 -3.26 -9.47 -6.48
N VAL A 24 -1.99 -9.89 -6.54
CA VAL A 24 -0.86 -9.15 -5.96
C VAL A 24 -0.75 -7.73 -6.54
N LYS A 25 -0.83 -7.59 -7.87
CA LYS A 25 -0.82 -6.27 -8.55
C LYS A 25 -2.00 -5.41 -8.11
N GLN A 26 -3.19 -5.99 -7.98
CA GLN A 26 -4.38 -5.27 -7.53
C GLN A 26 -4.26 -4.79 -6.08
N GLU A 27 -3.77 -5.62 -5.17
CA GLU A 27 -3.57 -5.25 -3.76
C GLU A 27 -2.49 -4.16 -3.62
N ALA A 28 -1.37 -4.30 -4.32
CA ALA A 28 -0.33 -3.26 -4.35
C ALA A 28 -0.85 -1.94 -4.92
N ARG A 29 -1.61 -1.97 -6.04
CA ARG A 29 -2.25 -0.78 -6.62
C ARG A 29 -3.18 -0.11 -5.62
N THR A 30 -4.00 -0.89 -4.93
CA THR A 30 -4.98 -0.39 -3.96
C THR A 30 -4.26 0.27 -2.78
N ALA A 31 -3.25 -0.40 -2.20
CA ALA A 31 -2.47 0.13 -1.10
C ALA A 31 -1.73 1.43 -1.46
N ILE A 32 -1.03 1.45 -2.60
CA ILE A 32 -0.32 2.65 -3.10
C ILE A 32 -1.31 3.79 -3.38
N GLY A 33 -2.44 3.47 -4.01
CA GLY A 33 -3.50 4.43 -4.31
C GLY A 33 -4.08 5.06 -3.04
N GLU A 34 -4.43 4.25 -2.05
CA GLU A 34 -4.96 4.73 -0.78
C GLU A 34 -3.93 5.56 -0.02
N ILE A 35 -2.68 5.09 0.13
CA ILE A 35 -1.66 5.87 0.84
C ILE A 35 -1.39 7.19 0.14
N GLY A 36 -1.26 7.21 -1.19
CA GLY A 36 -1.06 8.44 -1.94
C GLY A 36 -2.20 9.44 -1.72
N HIS A 37 -3.45 8.96 -1.67
CA HIS A 37 -4.60 9.82 -1.39
C HIS A 37 -4.54 10.39 0.03
N ARG A 38 -4.31 9.52 1.03
CA ARG A 38 -4.23 9.91 2.45
C ARG A 38 -3.11 10.92 2.69
N VAL A 39 -1.94 10.72 2.08
CA VAL A 39 -0.79 11.63 2.18
C VAL A 39 -1.11 12.99 1.55
N LEU A 40 -1.66 13.02 0.33
CA LEU A 40 -1.98 14.28 -0.35
C LEU A 40 -3.07 15.07 0.40
N ALA A 41 -4.11 14.40 0.88
CA ALA A 41 -5.17 15.00 1.70
C ALA A 41 -4.60 15.53 3.02
N TRP A 42 -3.59 14.85 3.57
CA TRP A 42 -2.91 15.30 4.77
C TRP A 42 -2.05 16.55 4.53
N THR A 43 -1.33 16.59 3.41
CA THR A 43 -0.48 17.73 3.04
C THR A 43 -1.32 18.98 2.74
N SER A 44 -2.44 18.86 2.02
CA SER A 44 -3.36 19.97 1.77
C SER A 44 -3.97 20.51 3.07
N ALA A 45 -4.46 19.63 3.95
CA ALA A 45 -4.99 20.01 5.26
C ALA A 45 -3.93 20.72 6.13
N SER A 46 -2.69 20.22 6.12
CA SER A 46 -1.56 20.82 6.85
C SER A 46 -1.18 22.19 6.30
N ALA A 47 -1.21 22.37 4.97
CA ALA A 47 -0.94 23.63 4.30
C ALA A 47 -2.14 24.61 4.33
N ARG A 48 -3.31 24.16 4.83
CA ARG A 48 -4.60 24.89 4.80
C ARG A 48 -5.00 25.28 3.38
N THR A 49 -4.71 24.41 2.41
CA THR A 49 -5.05 24.59 1.00
C THR A 49 -6.14 23.61 0.57
N SER A 50 -6.81 23.90 -0.54
CA SER A 50 -7.85 23.03 -1.09
C SER A 50 -7.28 21.69 -1.59
N ASP A 51 -8.07 20.61 -1.46
CA ASP A 51 -7.74 19.20 -1.76
C ASP A 51 -7.56 18.83 -3.25
N SER A 52 -6.99 19.73 -4.06
CA SER A 52 -6.87 19.52 -5.50
C SER A 52 -5.95 18.33 -5.86
N GLY A 53 -4.87 18.12 -5.09
CA GLY A 53 -3.92 17.01 -5.31
C GLY A 53 -4.52 15.63 -5.00
N SER A 54 -5.17 15.48 -3.84
CA SER A 54 -5.79 14.21 -3.41
C SER A 54 -6.94 13.77 -4.32
N THR A 55 -7.71 14.74 -4.84
CA THR A 55 -8.77 14.51 -5.83
C THR A 55 -8.21 14.09 -7.19
N ALA A 56 -7.16 14.77 -7.67
CA ALA A 56 -6.48 14.43 -8.91
C ALA A 56 -5.82 13.04 -8.83
N TRP A 57 -5.31 12.68 -7.65
CA TRP A 57 -4.75 11.35 -7.41
C TRP A 57 -5.82 10.26 -7.38
N ALA A 58 -6.94 10.48 -6.68
CA ALA A 58 -8.02 9.49 -6.63
C ALA A 58 -8.53 9.13 -8.03
N SER A 59 -8.63 10.13 -8.91
CA SER A 59 -9.01 9.97 -10.31
C SER A 59 -7.97 9.16 -11.12
N ALA A 60 -6.69 9.31 -10.82
CA ALA A 60 -5.60 8.64 -11.55
C ALA A 60 -5.32 7.22 -11.05
N ALA A 61 -5.27 7.02 -9.73
CA ALA A 61 -5.01 5.71 -9.13
C ALA A 61 -6.21 4.77 -9.24
N GLY A 62 -7.43 5.31 -9.33
CA GLY A 62 -8.67 4.56 -9.21
C GLY A 62 -8.95 4.13 -7.77
N ALA A 63 -8.33 4.79 -6.80
CA ALA A 63 -8.46 4.54 -5.38
C ALA A 63 -8.88 5.84 -4.69
N GLY A 64 -10.14 5.89 -4.25
CA GLY A 64 -10.65 6.93 -3.37
C GLY A 64 -10.97 6.32 -2.02
N SER A 65 -10.42 6.89 -0.95
CA SER A 65 -10.78 6.50 0.42
C SER A 65 -11.62 7.62 1.04
N ASP A 66 -12.58 7.30 1.89
CA ASP A 66 -13.31 8.28 2.73
C ASP A 66 -12.42 8.87 3.86
N PHE A 67 -11.10 8.91 3.63
CA PHE A 67 -10.13 9.39 4.61
C PHE A 67 -10.28 10.90 4.78
N ALA A 68 -10.63 11.31 5.99
CA ALA A 68 -10.63 12.70 6.41
C ALA A 68 -9.44 12.96 7.35
N PRO A 69 -8.57 13.94 7.05
CA PRO A 69 -7.52 14.38 7.95
C PRO A 69 -8.10 14.81 9.31
N ASP A 70 -7.75 14.10 10.38
CA ASP A 70 -8.14 14.45 11.75
C ASP A 70 -6.99 15.14 12.49
N ALA A 71 -7.11 16.45 12.72
CA ALA A 71 -6.12 17.23 13.46
C ALA A 71 -5.97 16.80 14.93
N GLY A 72 -6.99 16.14 15.51
CA GLY A 72 -6.92 15.54 16.84
C GLY A 72 -6.00 14.31 16.91
N LYS A 73 -5.86 13.55 15.81
CA LYS A 73 -4.95 12.39 15.73
C LYS A 73 -3.47 12.78 15.71
N LEU A 74 -3.13 13.98 15.24
CA LEU A 74 -1.77 14.54 15.31
C LEU A 74 -1.25 14.66 16.74
N ALA A 75 -2.11 15.14 17.64
CA ALA A 75 -1.75 15.32 19.03
C ALA A 75 -1.48 13.98 19.74
N GLY A 76 -2.05 12.89 19.22
CA GLY A 76 -1.97 11.56 19.81
C GLY A 76 -0.81 10.68 19.32
N ARG A 77 0.04 11.13 18.38
CA ARG A 77 1.02 10.26 17.68
C ARG A 77 0.41 8.95 17.17
N GLY A 78 -0.85 8.97 16.76
CA GLY A 78 -1.56 7.78 16.27
C GLY A 78 -1.09 7.38 14.88
N ASP A 79 -1.59 6.24 14.41
CA ASP A 79 -1.44 5.81 13.01
C ASP A 79 -2.28 6.71 12.10
N ILE A 80 -1.68 7.83 11.66
CA ILE A 80 -2.35 8.91 10.92
C ILE A 80 -2.95 8.36 9.61
N TYR A 81 -2.28 7.40 8.99
CA TYR A 81 -2.66 6.84 7.71
C TYR A 81 -3.28 5.44 7.82
N ASP A 82 -3.64 4.97 9.02
CA ASP A 82 -4.20 3.62 9.26
C ASP A 82 -3.40 2.50 8.53
N LEU A 83 -2.08 2.57 8.61
CA LEU A 83 -1.15 1.61 8.01
C LEU A 83 -1.25 0.23 8.66
N GLN A 84 -1.52 0.17 9.97
CA GLN A 84 -1.72 -1.08 10.70
C GLN A 84 -3.02 -1.78 10.27
N GLY A 85 -4.11 -1.02 10.12
CA GLY A 85 -5.37 -1.54 9.59
C GLY A 85 -5.19 -2.06 8.16
N MET A 86 -4.48 -1.31 7.32
CA MET A 86 -4.18 -1.70 5.95
C MET A 86 -3.31 -2.95 5.86
N SER A 87 -2.19 -3.02 6.59
CA SER A 87 -1.30 -4.20 6.57
C SER A 87 -2.02 -5.45 7.06
N SER A 88 -2.79 -5.34 8.13
CA SER A 88 -3.56 -6.46 8.69
C SER A 88 -4.65 -6.95 7.73
N ALA A 89 -5.35 -6.03 7.06
CA ALA A 89 -6.39 -6.37 6.09
C ALA A 89 -5.81 -7.05 4.84
N ILE A 90 -4.69 -6.55 4.32
CA ILE A 90 -3.99 -7.18 3.18
C ILE A 90 -3.47 -8.57 3.60
N ALA A 91 -2.80 -8.68 4.76
CA ALA A 91 -2.31 -9.96 5.24
C ALA A 91 -3.42 -10.99 5.41
N SER A 92 -4.57 -10.57 5.95
CA SER A 92 -5.76 -11.43 6.09
C SER A 92 -6.29 -11.93 4.74
N ARG A 93 -6.36 -11.06 3.72
CA ARG A 93 -6.82 -11.43 2.37
C ARG A 93 -5.83 -12.31 1.61
N MET A 94 -4.53 -12.11 1.87
CA MET A 94 -3.44 -12.80 1.17
C MET A 94 -2.95 -14.06 1.88
N GLY A 95 -3.48 -14.37 3.07
CA GLY A 95 -3.03 -15.50 3.89
C GLY A 95 -1.61 -15.31 4.44
N GLY A 96 -1.21 -14.07 4.72
CA GLY A 96 0.12 -13.72 5.21
C GLY A 96 0.37 -14.14 6.66
N THR A 97 1.61 -14.48 6.96
CA THR A 97 2.09 -14.73 8.33
C THR A 97 2.32 -13.41 9.08
N PRO A 98 2.42 -13.42 10.42
CA PRO A 98 2.73 -12.22 11.20
C PRO A 98 4.06 -11.56 10.81
N ALA A 99 5.05 -12.34 10.39
CA ALA A 99 6.33 -11.81 9.91
C ALA A 99 6.16 -11.04 8.59
N GLN A 100 5.35 -11.57 7.67
CA GLN A 100 5.06 -10.94 6.39
C GLN A 100 4.16 -9.70 6.57
N GLU A 101 3.19 -9.74 7.48
CA GLU A 101 2.42 -8.54 7.86
C GLU A 101 3.33 -7.44 8.39
N GLY A 102 4.29 -7.78 9.26
CA GLY A 102 5.27 -6.82 9.78
C GLY A 102 6.18 -6.23 8.69
N ALA A 103 6.60 -7.04 7.71
CA ALA A 103 7.36 -6.57 6.56
C ALA A 103 6.53 -5.63 5.68
N LEU A 104 5.29 -6.02 5.38
CA LEU A 104 4.33 -5.18 4.64
C LEU A 104 4.07 -3.86 5.36
N HIS A 105 3.84 -3.89 6.67
CA HIS A 105 3.62 -2.68 7.48
C HIS A 105 4.80 -1.72 7.40
N ARG A 106 6.05 -2.25 7.47
CA ARG A 106 7.25 -1.43 7.28
C ARG A 106 7.31 -0.84 5.88
N ALA A 107 7.07 -1.63 4.83
CA ALA A 107 7.07 -1.15 3.45
C ALA A 107 6.03 -0.05 3.20
N LEU A 108 4.81 -0.21 3.73
CA LEU A 108 3.76 0.82 3.68
C LEU A 108 4.19 2.11 4.40
N GLY A 109 4.84 2.00 5.56
CA GLY A 109 5.38 3.13 6.30
C GLY A 109 6.49 3.87 5.59
N ASP A 110 7.40 3.15 4.93
CA ASP A 110 8.49 3.74 4.15
C ASP A 110 7.97 4.42 2.89
N PHE A 111 7.00 3.81 2.20
CA PHE A 111 6.29 4.43 1.08
C PHE A 111 5.58 5.72 1.50
N ALA A 112 4.80 5.67 2.59
CA ALA A 112 4.08 6.84 3.11
C ALA A 112 5.02 7.99 3.47
N ARG A 113 6.20 7.68 4.04
CA ARG A 113 7.22 8.69 4.35
C ARG A 113 7.80 9.31 3.07
N ALA A 114 8.15 8.50 2.07
CA ALA A 114 8.67 9.00 0.80
C ALA A 114 7.64 9.87 0.05
N ALA A 115 6.38 9.43 0.02
CA ALA A 115 5.27 10.17 -0.55
C ALA A 115 5.04 11.51 0.17
N MET A 116 5.12 11.53 1.50
CA MET A 116 4.98 12.76 2.29
C MET A 116 6.10 13.76 1.96
N VAL A 117 7.35 13.31 1.86
CA VAL A 117 8.48 14.16 1.50
C VAL A 117 8.25 14.81 0.13
N GLN A 118 7.81 14.03 -0.85
CA GLN A 118 7.50 14.55 -2.18
C GLN A 118 6.34 15.56 -2.14
N ALA A 119 5.23 15.20 -1.49
CA ALA A 119 4.04 16.06 -1.40
C ALA A 119 4.36 17.38 -0.69
N ALA A 120 5.16 17.35 0.38
CA ALA A 120 5.61 18.55 1.08
C ALA A 120 6.54 19.41 0.21
N GLY A 121 7.48 18.78 -0.53
CA GLY A 121 8.38 19.49 -1.45
C GLY A 121 7.66 20.15 -2.63
N LEU A 122 6.52 19.60 -3.04
CA LEU A 122 5.67 20.11 -4.11
C LEU A 122 4.47 20.93 -3.61
N SER A 123 4.46 21.31 -2.33
CA SER A 123 3.38 22.09 -1.74
C SER A 123 3.21 23.43 -2.48
N GLY A 124 2.06 23.61 -3.13
CA GLY A 124 1.75 24.80 -3.95
C GLY A 124 1.99 24.63 -5.46
N ALA A 125 2.58 23.51 -5.88
CA ALA A 125 2.65 23.11 -7.30
C ALA A 125 1.26 22.74 -7.86
N SER A 126 1.13 22.59 -9.18
CA SER A 126 -0.16 22.17 -9.77
C SER A 126 -0.51 20.74 -9.34
N PRO A 127 -1.81 20.36 -9.30
CA PRO A 127 -2.23 19.01 -8.90
C PRO A 127 -1.58 17.90 -9.74
N GLU A 128 -1.34 18.16 -11.02
CA GLU A 128 -0.69 17.24 -11.95
C GLU A 128 0.77 17.02 -11.55
N GLN A 129 1.48 18.09 -11.18
CA GLN A 129 2.86 18.02 -10.69
C GLN A 129 2.94 17.30 -9.35
N GLN A 130 2.03 17.58 -8.41
CA GLN A 130 1.98 16.91 -7.10
C GLN A 130 1.77 15.40 -7.22
N THR A 131 1.07 14.96 -8.27
CA THR A 131 0.72 13.55 -8.48
C THR A 131 1.64 12.81 -9.45
N ALA A 132 2.50 13.51 -10.20
CA ALA A 132 3.36 12.93 -11.22
C ALA A 132 4.27 11.82 -10.65
N GLY A 133 5.04 12.11 -9.59
CA GLY A 133 5.94 11.10 -9.02
C GLY A 133 5.20 9.91 -8.39
N LEU A 134 3.99 10.12 -7.85
CA LEU A 134 3.15 9.02 -7.37
C LEU A 134 2.64 8.14 -8.51
N ARG A 135 2.33 8.73 -9.69
CA ARG A 135 1.96 7.97 -10.89
C ARG A 135 3.14 7.14 -11.37
N ASP A 136 4.33 7.73 -11.49
CA ASP A 136 5.53 7.01 -11.90
C ASP A 136 5.86 5.85 -10.96
N ALA A 137 5.75 6.08 -9.64
CA ALA A 137 5.96 5.05 -8.63
C ALA A 137 4.94 3.91 -8.75
N LEU A 138 3.67 4.23 -8.98
CA LEU A 138 2.61 3.25 -9.21
C LEU A 138 2.84 2.45 -10.51
N GLU A 139 3.18 3.12 -11.60
CA GLU A 139 3.47 2.48 -12.88
C GLU A 139 4.66 1.53 -12.77
N ASN A 140 5.75 1.96 -12.12
CA ASN A 140 6.91 1.12 -11.89
C ASN A 140 6.57 -0.12 -11.05
N ALA A 141 5.83 0.05 -9.94
CA ALA A 141 5.39 -1.04 -9.08
C ALA A 141 4.53 -2.09 -9.80
N LEU A 142 3.77 -1.68 -10.82
CA LEU A 142 2.89 -2.57 -11.58
C LEU A 142 3.56 -3.17 -12.83
N GLY A 143 4.65 -2.57 -13.31
CA GLY A 143 5.38 -2.97 -14.51
C GLY A 143 6.26 -4.21 -14.34
N GLY A 144 6.66 -4.55 -13.11
CA GLY A 144 7.55 -5.69 -12.83
C GLY A 144 6.87 -7.07 -12.86
N ASP A 145 7.64 -8.06 -13.32
CA ASP A 145 7.45 -9.46 -12.93
C ASP A 145 7.82 -9.57 -11.45
N GLY A 146 6.96 -10.16 -10.65
CA GLY A 146 7.16 -10.17 -9.21
C GLY A 146 6.53 -11.37 -8.56
N GLU A 147 6.93 -11.60 -7.33
CA GLU A 147 6.52 -12.73 -6.51
C GLU A 147 5.00 -12.78 -6.34
N ASP A 148 4.49 -13.98 -6.03
CA ASP A 148 3.11 -14.21 -5.66
C ASP A 148 2.91 -13.96 -4.16
N GLY A 149 1.65 -13.89 -3.71
CA GLY A 149 1.35 -13.71 -2.29
C GLY A 149 1.76 -12.33 -1.72
N ILE A 150 1.84 -12.26 -0.39
CA ILE A 150 2.10 -11.01 0.35
C ILE A 150 3.52 -10.46 0.13
N ASP A 151 4.51 -11.33 -0.10
CA ASP A 151 5.89 -10.92 -0.39
C ASP A 151 5.92 -10.14 -1.72
N GLY A 152 5.15 -10.60 -2.71
CA GLY A 152 4.95 -9.89 -3.97
C GLY A 152 4.26 -8.53 -3.85
N VAL A 153 3.40 -8.34 -2.85
CA VAL A 153 2.79 -7.03 -2.55
C VAL A 153 3.83 -6.11 -1.93
N THR A 154 4.58 -6.64 -0.96
CA THR A 154 5.66 -5.95 -0.25
C THR A 154 6.73 -5.45 -1.21
N ALA A 155 7.26 -6.33 -2.07
CA ALA A 155 8.28 -5.99 -3.05
C ALA A 155 7.84 -4.87 -4.01
N ARG A 156 6.56 -4.84 -4.40
CA ARG A 156 6.01 -3.79 -5.28
C ARG A 156 5.90 -2.45 -4.57
N ILE A 157 5.53 -2.44 -3.29
CA ILE A 157 5.51 -1.21 -2.48
C ILE A 157 6.93 -0.70 -2.26
N GLU A 158 7.90 -1.59 -2.01
CA GLU A 158 9.32 -1.23 -1.91
C GLU A 158 9.85 -0.64 -3.23
N GLN A 159 9.48 -1.22 -4.37
CA GLN A 159 9.81 -0.69 -5.69
C GLN A 159 9.20 0.70 -5.93
N ALA A 160 7.93 0.91 -5.57
CA ALA A 160 7.29 2.23 -5.61
C ALA A 160 8.05 3.24 -4.74
N THR A 161 8.45 2.80 -3.54
CA THR A 161 9.21 3.62 -2.59
C THR A 161 10.56 4.03 -3.16
N ALA A 162 11.29 3.09 -3.77
CA ALA A 162 12.57 3.37 -4.41
C ALA A 162 12.44 4.41 -5.52
N THR A 163 11.36 4.36 -6.33
CA THR A 163 11.07 5.40 -7.33
C THR A 163 10.90 6.78 -6.69
N LEU A 164 10.06 6.90 -5.66
CA LEU A 164 9.83 8.19 -4.98
C LEU A 164 11.11 8.72 -4.33
N VAL A 165 11.89 7.86 -3.67
CA VAL A 165 13.16 8.25 -3.04
C VAL A 165 14.17 8.74 -4.08
N GLY A 166 14.28 8.06 -5.22
CA GLY A 166 15.12 8.50 -6.33
C GLY A 166 14.72 9.87 -6.89
N GLN A 167 13.41 10.15 -6.94
CA GLN A 167 12.87 11.44 -7.40
C GLN A 167 13.07 12.56 -6.36
N ASN A 168 13.00 12.26 -5.06
CA ASN A 168 13.18 13.22 -3.98
C ASN A 168 14.64 13.66 -3.76
N GLY A 169 15.61 12.82 -4.15
CA GLY A 169 17.04 13.07 -3.95
C GLY A 169 17.77 13.69 -5.15
N GLY A 170 17.03 14.08 -6.20
CA GLY A 170 17.55 14.73 -7.41
C GLY A 170 17.91 16.20 -7.24
#